data_AF-A0A1R3IUI3-F1
#
_entry.id   AF-A0A1R3IUI3-F1
#
_cell.length_a   1.000
_cell.length_b   1.000
_cell.length_c   1.000
_cell.angle_alpha   90.00
_cell.angle_beta   90.00
_cell.angle_gamma   90.00
#
_symmetry.space_group_name_H-M   'P 1'
#
loop_
_entity.id
_entity.type
_entity.pdbx_description
1 polymer ?
#
loop_
_entity_poly.entity_id
_entity_poly.type
_entity_poly.pdbx_seq_one_letter_code
_entity_poly.pdbx_strand_id
1 'polypeptide(L)'
;MQFLHFKARSLELVHAAGSRNLINEQGFRNALYIIDIGQNDIADSFDKNLSYAQVTKTIPSVVAEINNAVKLRSELVDATIVYVDIYAIKYDLIANSSKYGFSSPLMACCGSGGPPYNYNIRVTCGQPGYQVCDEGSRFVSWDGIHYTERANSIVASRVLSTAYSTPRTTFDFFCRN
;
A
#
# COMPACT_ATOMS: atom_id res chain seq x y z
N MET A 1 13.24 6.02 -11.33
CA MET A 1 12.74 5.19 -10.22
C MET A 1 13.37 5.66 -8.91
N GLN A 2 12.57 6.20 -7.98
CA GLN A 2 13.06 6.81 -6.72
C GLN A 2 13.96 5.87 -5.89
N PHE A 3 13.70 4.56 -5.91
CA PHE A 3 14.52 3.57 -5.22
C PHE A 3 15.98 3.52 -5.70
N LEU A 4 16.22 3.56 -7.02
CA LEU A 4 17.59 3.52 -7.57
C LEU A 4 18.40 4.75 -7.15
N HIS A 5 17.73 5.92 -7.11
CA HIS A 5 18.34 7.15 -6.63
C HIS A 5 18.66 7.08 -5.14
N PHE A 6 17.72 6.59 -4.32
CA PHE A 6 17.94 6.36 -2.89
C PHE A 6 19.10 5.41 -2.63
N LYS A 7 19.14 4.25 -3.33
CA LYS A 7 20.23 3.27 -3.20
C LYS A 7 21.59 3.89 -3.55
N ALA A 8 21.68 4.55 -4.71
CA ALA A 8 22.93 5.20 -5.14
C ALA A 8 23.40 6.24 -4.12
N ARG A 9 22.49 7.09 -3.63
CA ARG A 9 22.82 8.14 -2.66
C ARG A 9 23.24 7.58 -1.31
N SER A 10 22.58 6.53 -0.83
CA SER A 10 22.94 5.85 0.41
C SER A 10 24.35 5.26 0.33
N LEU A 11 24.69 4.57 -0.77
CA LEU A 11 26.02 4.00 -0.98
C LEU A 11 27.11 5.07 -1.10
N GLU A 12 26.85 6.14 -1.83
CA GLU A 12 27.76 7.29 -1.94
C GLU A 12 28.07 7.89 -0.57
N LEU A 13 27.05 8.13 0.26
CA LEU A 13 27.22 8.71 1.59
C LEU A 13 27.89 7.75 2.59
N VAL A 14 27.64 6.44 2.49
CA VAL A 14 28.37 5.45 3.29
C VAL A 14 29.86 5.47 2.93
N HIS A 15 30.19 5.52 1.63
CA HIS A 15 31.57 5.53 1.16
C HIS A 15 32.29 6.86 1.45
N ALA A 16 31.61 7.99 1.29
CA ALA A 16 32.21 9.32 1.41
C ALA A 16 32.26 9.83 2.87
N ALA A 17 31.25 9.52 3.69
CA ALA A 17 31.09 10.12 5.02
C ALA A 17 31.24 9.14 6.19
N GLY A 18 31.42 7.84 5.92
CA GLY A 18 31.47 6.81 6.97
C GLY A 18 30.19 6.74 7.82
N SER A 19 29.07 7.22 7.27
CA SER A 19 27.79 7.34 7.97
C SER A 19 27.26 5.95 8.36
N ARG A 20 27.34 5.63 9.65
CA ARG A 20 26.90 4.33 10.22
C ARG A 20 25.39 4.10 10.20
N ASN A 21 24.60 5.16 10.00
CA ASN A 21 23.14 5.10 10.04
C ASN A 21 22.50 4.90 8.65
N LEU A 22 23.30 4.73 7.60
CA LEU A 22 22.82 4.54 6.24
C LEU A 22 22.96 3.09 5.79
N ILE A 23 22.11 2.67 4.85
CA ILE A 23 22.09 1.30 4.33
C ILE A 23 23.28 1.12 3.38
N ASN A 24 24.18 0.20 3.72
CA ASN A 24 25.35 -0.15 2.90
C ASN A 24 25.01 -1.27 1.89
N GLU A 25 25.98 -1.72 1.09
CA GLU A 25 25.75 -2.78 0.10
C GLU A 25 25.16 -4.05 0.72
N GLN A 26 25.71 -4.50 1.84
CA GLN A 26 25.21 -5.70 2.53
C GLN A 26 23.79 -5.49 3.05
N GLY A 27 23.51 -4.29 3.58
CA GLY A 27 22.18 -3.89 4.03
C GLY A 27 21.16 -3.94 2.90
N PHE A 28 21.48 -3.44 1.70
CA PHE A 28 20.60 -3.57 0.54
C PHE A 28 20.50 -5.01 0.03
N ARG A 29 21.57 -5.80 0.08
CA ARG A 29 21.53 -7.22 -0.34
C ARG A 29 20.62 -8.05 0.55
N ASN A 30 20.61 -7.76 1.86
CA ASN A 30 19.86 -8.51 2.86
C ASN A 30 18.54 -7.83 3.26
N ALA A 31 18.15 -6.73 2.59
CA ALA A 31 16.95 -5.99 2.98
C ALA A 31 15.69 -6.79 2.64
N LEU A 32 14.68 -6.67 3.51
CA LEU A 32 13.31 -7.02 3.14
C LEU A 32 12.74 -5.90 2.26
N TYR A 33 12.39 -6.24 1.02
CA TYR A 33 11.71 -5.34 0.11
C TYR A 33 10.22 -5.62 0.12
N ILE A 34 9.41 -4.60 0.45
CA ILE A 34 7.96 -4.65 0.34
C ILE A 34 7.58 -3.74 -0.82
N ILE A 35 6.89 -4.30 -1.81
CA ILE A 35 6.41 -3.58 -2.98
C ILE A 35 4.89 -3.69 -2.96
N ASP A 36 4.21 -2.56 -2.81
CA ASP A 36 2.77 -2.47 -3.00
C ASP A 36 2.48 -2.11 -4.47
N ILE A 37 1.60 -2.86 -5.12
CA ILE A 37 1.29 -2.75 -6.55
C ILE A 37 -0.21 -2.59 -6.72
N GLY A 38 -0.64 -1.63 -7.54
CA GLY A 38 -2.01 -1.60 -8.08
C GLY A 38 -3.01 -0.65 -7.41
N GLN A 39 -2.74 -0.05 -6.24
CA GLN A 39 -3.67 0.97 -5.70
C GLN A 39 -3.63 2.27 -6.51
N ASN A 40 -2.45 2.73 -6.90
CA ASN A 40 -2.30 4.00 -7.63
C ASN A 40 -2.65 3.87 -9.12
N ASP A 41 -2.42 2.70 -9.72
CA ASP A 41 -2.62 2.48 -11.17
C ASP A 41 -4.12 2.47 -11.56
N ILE A 42 -4.97 2.00 -10.65
CA ILE A 42 -6.43 2.05 -10.81
C ILE A 42 -6.94 3.48 -10.59
N ALA A 43 -6.40 4.20 -9.61
CA ALA A 43 -6.78 5.59 -9.34
C ALA A 43 -6.42 6.52 -10.51
N ASP A 44 -5.21 6.39 -11.07
CA ASP A 44 -4.74 7.15 -12.24
C ASP A 44 -5.64 6.93 -13.48
N SER A 45 -6.22 5.73 -13.63
CA SER A 45 -7.19 5.45 -14.69
C SER A 45 -8.45 6.32 -14.57
N PHE A 46 -8.92 6.57 -13.35
CA PHE A 46 -10.03 7.49 -13.09
C PHE A 46 -9.62 8.96 -13.26
N ASP A 47 -8.37 9.32 -12.93
CA ASP A 47 -7.83 10.67 -13.18
C ASP A 47 -7.76 10.97 -14.69
N LYS A 48 -7.56 9.93 -15.52
CA LYS A 48 -7.67 10.00 -16.99
C LYS A 48 -9.11 9.97 -17.50
N ASN A 49 -10.08 10.14 -16.62
CA ASN A 49 -11.50 10.24 -16.92
C ASN A 49 -12.11 8.96 -17.53
N LEU A 50 -11.52 7.80 -17.25
CA LEU A 50 -12.10 6.50 -17.63
C LEU A 50 -13.30 6.17 -16.73
N SER A 51 -14.34 5.59 -17.33
CA SER A 51 -15.50 5.11 -16.60
C SER A 51 -15.19 3.87 -15.75
N TYR A 52 -15.99 3.63 -14.71
CA TYR A 52 -15.91 2.40 -13.91
C TYR A 52 -15.93 1.12 -14.77
N ALA A 53 -16.75 1.09 -15.84
CA ALA A 53 -16.81 -0.05 -16.76
C ALA A 53 -15.53 -0.24 -17.59
N GLN A 54 -14.80 0.84 -17.88
CA GLN A 54 -13.51 0.76 -18.56
C GLN A 54 -12.40 0.31 -17.60
N VAL A 55 -12.39 0.83 -16.37
CA VAL A 55 -11.41 0.46 -15.35
C VAL A 55 -11.58 -1.00 -14.91
N THR A 56 -12.81 -1.46 -14.69
CA THR A 56 -13.07 -2.86 -14.31
C THR A 56 -12.60 -3.86 -15.37
N LYS A 57 -12.54 -3.47 -16.66
CA LYS A 57 -11.98 -4.32 -17.72
C LYS A 57 -10.46 -4.47 -17.66
N THR A 58 -9.73 -3.58 -16.97
CA THR A 58 -8.26 -3.70 -16.83
C THR A 58 -7.86 -4.63 -15.69
N ILE A 59 -8.74 -4.83 -14.70
CA ILE A 59 -8.49 -5.66 -13.51
C ILE A 59 -7.96 -7.07 -13.86
N PRO A 60 -8.56 -7.82 -14.81
CA PRO A 60 -8.05 -9.15 -15.16
C PRO A 60 -6.59 -9.14 -15.65
N SER A 61 -6.19 -8.10 -16.39
CA SER A 61 -4.82 -7.95 -16.89
C SER A 61 -3.84 -7.66 -15.74
N VAL A 62 -4.20 -6.75 -14.83
CA VAL A 62 -3.41 -6.44 -13.63
C VAL A 62 -3.23 -7.71 -12.77
N VAL A 63 -4.31 -8.46 -12.57
CA VAL A 63 -4.27 -9.73 -11.83
C VAL A 63 -3.39 -10.77 -12.54
N ALA A 64 -3.43 -10.84 -13.88
CA ALA A 64 -2.58 -11.73 -14.65
C ALA A 64 -1.09 -11.38 -14.53
N GLU A 65 -0.74 -10.09 -14.57
CA GLU A 65 0.63 -9.63 -14.36
C GLU A 65 1.14 -9.95 -12.95
N ILE A 66 0.32 -9.70 -11.92
CA ILE A 66 0.62 -10.09 -10.54
C ILE A 66 0.85 -11.61 -10.47
N ASN A 67 -0.05 -12.41 -11.03
CA ASN A 67 0.10 -13.87 -11.04
C ASN A 67 1.38 -14.33 -11.75
N ASN A 68 1.76 -13.68 -12.84
CA ASN A 68 3.03 -13.95 -13.51
C ASN A 68 4.23 -13.56 -12.64
N ALA A 69 4.17 -12.43 -11.94
CA ALA A 69 5.20 -12.04 -10.98
C ALA A 69 5.31 -13.06 -9.82
N VAL A 70 4.20 -13.65 -9.38
CA VAL A 70 4.24 -14.76 -8.41
C VAL A 70 4.89 -16.01 -9.00
N LYS A 71 4.69 -16.31 -10.29
CA LYS A 71 5.37 -17.43 -10.97
C LYS A 71 6.88 -17.23 -11.07
N LEU A 72 7.37 -15.99 -11.14
CA LEU A 72 8.82 -15.69 -11.11
C LEU A 72 9.51 -16.27 -9.86
N ARG A 73 8.77 -16.67 -8.83
CA ARG A 73 9.30 -17.43 -7.69
C ARG A 73 10.10 -18.67 -8.07
N SER A 74 9.72 -19.37 -9.13
CA SER A 74 10.50 -20.53 -9.58
C SER A 74 11.76 -20.15 -10.34
N GLU A 75 11.85 -18.90 -10.83
CA GLU A 75 12.98 -18.41 -11.61
C GLU A 75 14.00 -17.65 -10.74
N LEU A 76 13.53 -16.94 -9.71
CA LEU A 76 14.36 -16.18 -8.77
C LEU A 76 14.73 -17.04 -7.55
N VAL A 77 15.55 -18.06 -7.79
CA VAL A 77 15.92 -19.08 -6.79
C VAL A 77 16.63 -18.53 -5.54
N ASP A 78 17.28 -17.37 -5.66
CA ASP A 78 17.97 -16.69 -4.55
C ASP A 78 17.07 -15.66 -3.83
N ALA A 79 15.79 -15.56 -4.21
CA ALA A 79 14.84 -14.64 -3.61
C ALA A 79 13.63 -15.37 -3.02
N THR A 80 13.27 -15.03 -1.78
CA THR A 80 11.97 -15.40 -1.25
C THR A 80 10.95 -14.33 -1.62
N ILE A 81 10.01 -14.67 -2.51
CA ILE A 81 8.90 -13.78 -2.86
C ILE A 81 7.64 -14.28 -2.17
N VAL A 82 6.98 -13.38 -1.44
CA VAL A 82 5.70 -13.63 -0.78
C VAL A 82 4.69 -12.67 -1.38
N TYR A 83 3.68 -13.21 -2.03
CA TYR A 83 2.53 -12.44 -2.48
C TYR A 83 1.57 -12.23 -1.32
N VAL A 84 1.06 -11.01 -1.13
CA VAL A 84 0.07 -10.71 -0.11
C VAL A 84 -1.16 -10.09 -0.76
N ASP A 85 -2.32 -10.71 -0.59
CA ASP A 85 -3.58 -10.21 -1.13
C ASP A 85 -4.13 -9.06 -0.26
N ILE A 86 -3.56 -7.87 -0.46
CA ILE A 86 -4.01 -6.62 0.19
C ILE A 86 -5.44 -6.26 -0.22
N TYR A 87 -5.88 -6.64 -1.43
CA TYR A 87 -7.23 -6.37 -1.90
C TYR A 87 -8.27 -7.08 -1.04
N ALA A 88 -8.08 -8.36 -0.75
CA ALA A 88 -8.97 -9.12 0.13
C ALA A 88 -9.02 -8.53 1.55
N ILE A 89 -7.88 -8.05 2.07
CA ILE A 89 -7.82 -7.37 3.38
C ILE A 89 -8.62 -6.07 3.36
N LYS A 90 -8.41 -5.22 2.34
CA LYS A 90 -9.11 -3.94 2.17
C LYS A 90 -10.61 -4.12 1.99
N TYR A 91 -11.00 -5.10 1.17
CA TYR A 91 -12.39 -5.43 0.91
C TYR A 91 -13.11 -5.83 2.21
N ASP A 92 -12.53 -6.75 2.99
CA ASP A 92 -13.09 -7.15 4.28
C ASP A 92 -13.19 -5.96 5.26
N LEU A 93 -12.16 -5.11 5.32
CA LEU A 93 -12.14 -3.91 6.17
C LEU A 93 -13.30 -2.95 5.84
N ILE A 94 -13.57 -2.72 4.56
CA ILE A 94 -14.62 -1.81 4.10
C ILE A 94 -16.00 -2.45 4.26
N ALA A 95 -16.17 -3.68 3.76
CA ALA A 95 -17.45 -4.41 3.76
C ALA A 95 -17.92 -4.74 5.19
N ASN A 96 -17.00 -5.08 6.09
CA ASN A 96 -17.28 -5.40 7.50
C ASN A 96 -16.82 -4.30 8.47
N SER A 97 -16.80 -3.06 8.02
CA SER A 97 -16.26 -1.90 8.76
C SER A 97 -16.80 -1.70 10.17
N SER A 98 -18.07 -1.97 10.42
CA SER A 98 -18.68 -1.90 11.75
C SER A 98 -18.04 -2.87 12.76
N LYS A 99 -17.65 -4.08 12.32
CA LYS A 99 -16.91 -5.07 13.12
C LYS A 99 -15.57 -4.53 13.60
N TYR A 100 -14.96 -3.65 12.82
CA TYR A 100 -13.68 -3.00 13.11
C TYR A 100 -13.82 -1.67 13.85
N GLY A 101 -15.07 -1.24 14.11
CA GLY A 101 -15.39 0.00 14.80
C GLY A 101 -15.30 1.25 13.91
N PHE A 102 -15.46 1.12 12.59
CA PHE A 102 -15.56 2.26 11.67
C PHE A 102 -17.02 2.55 11.35
N SER A 103 -17.38 3.84 11.35
CA SER A 103 -18.73 4.33 11.07
C SER A 103 -18.93 4.71 9.61
N SER A 104 -17.86 5.16 8.94
CA SER A 104 -17.92 5.70 7.59
C SER A 104 -16.83 5.05 6.73
N PRO A 105 -17.07 3.86 6.16
CA PRO A 105 -16.03 3.09 5.48
C PRO A 105 -15.57 3.68 4.15
N LEU A 106 -16.41 4.50 3.51
CA LEU A 106 -16.16 5.07 2.18
C LEU A 106 -15.80 6.55 2.21
N MET A 107 -16.10 7.26 3.31
CA MET A 107 -15.72 8.65 3.42
C MET A 107 -14.24 8.77 3.82
N ALA A 108 -13.58 9.81 3.30
CA ALA A 108 -12.28 10.27 3.77
C ALA A 108 -12.46 11.25 4.95
N CYS A 109 -11.56 11.16 5.94
CA CYS A 109 -11.55 12.10 7.05
C CYS A 109 -11.17 13.52 6.59
N CYS A 110 -10.12 13.62 5.79
CA CYS A 110 -9.58 14.87 5.26
C CYS A 110 -9.85 14.96 3.75
N GLY A 111 -10.60 15.96 3.30
CA GLY A 111 -10.87 16.11 1.88
C GLY A 111 -11.98 17.12 1.61
N SER A 112 -12.60 17.03 0.45
CA SER A 112 -13.68 17.93 0.06
C SER A 112 -14.67 17.25 -0.87
N GLY A 113 -15.85 17.84 -1.02
CA GLY A 113 -16.95 17.30 -1.82
C GLY A 113 -18.04 16.60 -1.01
N GLY A 114 -17.80 16.33 0.28
CA GLY A 114 -18.81 15.76 1.18
C GLY A 114 -19.17 14.30 0.88
N PRO A 115 -20.24 13.76 1.50
CA PRO A 115 -20.64 12.37 1.31
C PRO A 115 -20.96 12.03 -0.16
N PRO A 116 -20.74 10.77 -0.59
CA PRO A 116 -20.40 9.61 0.24
C PRO A 116 -18.89 9.35 0.38
N TYR A 117 -18.02 10.11 -0.30
CA TYR A 117 -16.57 9.83 -0.36
C TYR A 117 -15.69 10.90 0.30
N ASN A 118 -16.16 12.15 0.32
CA ASN A 118 -15.38 13.31 0.79
C ASN A 118 -14.00 13.41 0.13
N TYR A 119 -13.91 13.08 -1.16
CA TYR A 119 -12.67 13.12 -1.93
C TYR A 119 -12.86 13.92 -3.22
N ASN A 120 -11.90 14.82 -3.48
CA ASN A 120 -11.83 15.60 -4.71
C ASN A 120 -10.35 15.80 -5.08
N ILE A 121 -9.95 15.25 -6.22
CA ILE A 121 -8.57 15.35 -6.72
C ILE A 121 -8.09 16.80 -6.92
N ARG A 122 -9.02 17.75 -7.16
CA ARG A 122 -8.69 19.18 -7.34
C ARG A 122 -8.50 19.92 -6.02
N VAL A 123 -9.01 19.38 -4.93
CA VAL A 123 -8.97 19.97 -3.58
C VAL A 123 -8.72 18.84 -2.58
N THR A 124 -7.48 18.36 -2.58
CA THR A 124 -6.99 17.32 -1.68
C THR A 124 -6.73 17.86 -0.28
N CYS A 125 -6.45 16.97 0.68
CA CYS A 125 -6.09 17.35 2.04
C CYS A 125 -4.92 18.36 2.05
N GLY A 126 -5.10 19.48 2.77
CA GLY A 126 -4.11 20.56 2.83
C GLY A 126 -4.24 21.65 1.73
N GLN A 127 -5.08 21.46 0.71
CA GLN A 127 -5.41 22.51 -0.27
C GLN A 127 -6.55 23.41 0.22
N PRO A 128 -6.60 24.71 -0.14
CA PRO A 128 -7.69 25.60 0.25
C PRO A 128 -9.07 25.02 -0.06
N GLY A 129 -9.95 24.97 0.95
CA GLY A 129 -11.31 24.41 0.81
C GLY A 129 -11.46 22.95 1.27
N TYR A 130 -10.40 22.31 1.76
CA TYR A 130 -10.50 21.03 2.45
C TYR A 130 -11.21 21.14 3.81
N GLN A 131 -11.76 20.02 4.25
CA GLN A 131 -12.36 19.80 5.56
C GLN A 131 -11.71 18.59 6.21
N VAL A 132 -11.67 18.56 7.54
CA VAL A 132 -11.17 17.45 8.35
C VAL A 132 -12.30 16.97 9.24
N CYS A 133 -12.40 15.66 9.43
CA CYS A 133 -13.35 15.05 10.34
C CYS A 133 -13.05 15.40 11.81
N ASP A 134 -14.04 15.27 12.69
CA ASP A 134 -13.88 15.54 14.11
C ASP A 134 -12.88 14.58 14.77
N GLU A 135 -12.22 15.05 15.83
CA GLU A 135 -11.28 14.25 16.60
C GLU A 135 -11.96 12.98 17.17
N GLY A 136 -11.27 11.84 17.10
CA GLY A 136 -11.81 10.55 17.55
C GLY A 136 -12.74 9.86 16.55
N SER A 137 -13.09 10.51 15.45
CA SER A 137 -13.86 9.90 14.36
C SER A 137 -13.19 8.65 13.80
N ARG A 138 -14.01 7.64 13.45
CA ARG A 138 -13.54 6.33 12.99
C ARG A 138 -13.73 6.16 11.48
N PHE A 139 -12.78 6.68 10.72
CA PHE A 139 -12.72 6.60 9.26
C PHE A 139 -11.67 5.58 8.80
N VAL A 140 -11.96 4.84 7.72
CA VAL A 140 -10.97 3.93 7.10
C VAL A 140 -9.94 4.74 6.31
N SER A 141 -10.42 5.71 5.54
CA SER A 141 -9.59 6.56 4.68
C SER A 141 -9.22 7.87 5.37
N TRP A 142 -7.94 8.23 5.33
CA TRP A 142 -7.46 9.53 5.78
C TRP A 142 -7.80 10.60 4.75
N ASP A 143 -7.37 10.47 3.50
CA ASP A 143 -7.44 11.54 2.49
C ASP A 143 -8.04 11.11 1.15
N GLY A 144 -8.66 9.93 1.09
CA GLY A 144 -9.14 9.30 -0.13
C GLY A 144 -8.13 8.36 -0.79
N ILE A 145 -6.85 8.44 -0.42
CA ILE A 145 -5.76 7.63 -0.96
C ILE A 145 -5.13 6.76 0.14
N HIS A 146 -4.81 7.37 1.28
CA HIS A 146 -4.12 6.73 2.39
C HIS A 146 -5.08 6.27 3.50
N TYR A 147 -4.70 5.23 4.22
CA TYR A 147 -5.43 4.77 5.40
C TYR A 147 -5.18 5.67 6.61
N THR A 148 -6.17 5.73 7.52
CA THR A 148 -5.93 6.23 8.87
C THR A 148 -4.98 5.30 9.64
N GLU A 149 -4.34 5.79 10.71
CA GLU A 149 -3.47 4.97 11.56
C GLU A 149 -4.17 3.69 12.06
N ARG A 150 -5.44 3.81 12.49
CA ARG A 150 -6.23 2.65 12.93
C ARG A 150 -6.43 1.63 11.80
N ALA A 151 -6.82 2.10 10.61
CA ALA A 151 -6.98 1.20 9.46
C ALA A 151 -5.66 0.53 9.08
N ASN A 152 -4.55 1.29 9.07
CA ASN A 152 -3.20 0.75 8.88
C ASN A 152 -2.86 -0.34 9.91
N SER A 153 -3.16 -0.15 11.19
CA SER A 153 -2.89 -1.15 12.22
C SER A 153 -3.62 -2.47 11.96
N ILE A 154 -4.86 -2.41 11.47
CA ILE A 154 -5.66 -3.58 11.13
C ILE A 154 -5.09 -4.26 9.89
N VAL A 155 -4.81 -3.50 8.82
CA VAL A 155 -4.20 -4.04 7.60
C VAL A 155 -2.88 -4.73 7.92
N ALA A 156 -1.99 -4.08 8.68
CA ALA A 156 -0.73 -4.65 9.12
C ALA A 156 -0.92 -5.95 9.92
N SER A 157 -1.88 -6.00 10.84
CA SER A 157 -2.19 -7.23 11.58
C SER A 157 -2.65 -8.38 10.67
N ARG A 158 -3.40 -8.08 9.61
CA ARG A 158 -3.86 -9.08 8.63
C ARG A 158 -2.71 -9.57 7.75
N VAL A 159 -1.81 -8.69 7.34
CA VAL A 159 -0.57 -9.07 6.64
C VAL A 159 0.27 -9.99 7.52
N LEU A 160 0.53 -9.60 8.76
CA LEU A 160 1.34 -10.37 9.71
C LEU A 160 0.72 -11.72 10.10
N SER A 161 -0.60 -11.88 9.97
CA SER A 161 -1.28 -13.16 10.20
C SER A 161 -0.91 -14.26 9.20
N THR A 162 -0.28 -13.89 8.07
CA THR A 162 0.06 -14.77 6.93
C THR A 162 -1.13 -15.40 6.20
N ALA A 163 -2.38 -15.17 6.66
CA ALA A 163 -3.57 -15.80 6.09
C ALA A 163 -3.82 -15.41 4.63
N TYR A 164 -3.37 -14.21 4.25
CA TYR A 164 -3.49 -13.62 2.91
C TYR A 164 -2.19 -13.75 2.09
N SER A 165 -1.21 -14.49 2.61
CA SER A 165 0.10 -14.61 1.99
C SER A 165 0.23 -15.92 1.22
N THR A 166 0.85 -15.86 0.04
CA THR A 166 1.26 -17.02 -0.76
C THR A 166 2.77 -16.94 -1.01
N PRO A 167 3.58 -17.82 -0.38
CA PRO A 167 3.18 -18.86 0.56
C PRO A 167 2.87 -18.23 1.93
N ARG A 168 2.35 -19.01 2.88
CA ARG A 168 2.13 -18.54 4.26
C ARG A 168 3.46 -18.49 5.02
N THR A 169 4.18 -17.39 4.85
CA THR A 169 5.49 -17.17 5.48
C THR A 169 5.35 -16.22 6.67
N THR A 170 5.72 -16.67 7.87
CA THR A 170 5.79 -15.83 9.07
C THR A 170 6.94 -14.83 8.96
N PHE A 171 6.81 -13.65 9.55
CA PHE A 171 7.84 -12.60 9.43
C PHE A 171 9.23 -13.05 9.96
N ASP A 172 9.26 -13.84 11.04
CA ASP A 172 10.50 -14.41 11.59
C ASP A 172 11.28 -15.28 10.60
N PHE A 173 10.65 -15.78 9.54
CA PHE A 173 11.34 -16.49 8.47
C PHE A 173 12.46 -15.64 7.85
N PHE A 174 12.22 -14.34 7.69
CA PHE A 174 13.19 -13.41 7.11
C PHE A 174 14.26 -12.95 8.11
N CYS A 175 14.07 -13.24 9.40
CA CYS A 175 14.99 -12.86 10.47
C CYS A 175 15.95 -13.98 10.86
N ARG A 176 15.71 -15.22 10.40
CA ARG A 176 16.55 -16.38 10.70
C ARG A 176 17.62 -16.51 9.62
N ASN A 177 18.84 -16.09 9.97
CA ASN A 177 20.07 -16.49 9.29
C ASN A 177 20.57 -17.81 9.88
#